data_AF-A0A7S1M7N4-F1
#
_entry.id   AF-A0A7S1M7N4-F1
#
_cell.length_a   1.000
_cell.length_b   1.000
_cell.length_c   1.000
_cell.angle_alpha   90.00
_cell.angle_beta   90.00
_cell.angle_gamma   90.00
#
_symmetry.space_group_name_H-M   'P 1'
#
loop_
_entity.id
_entity.type
_entity.pdbx_description
1 polymer ?
#
loop_
_entity_poly.entity_id
_entity_poly.type
_entity_poly.pdbx_seq_one_letter_code
_entity_poly.pdbx_strand_id
1 'polypeptide(L)'
;SGARLAAWCFNGRFGKDILEIFPPPEQPPMLNTGTKTRVEQYLHFLKEDIPHWLPAGLVDATFESTLMETLLEVEKAQRDIFTCMYSDKSMVGLVHQNMQSDNALFWRDEAGGVQAGFIDWGKVKQDTFGWELACGFYAIQPPEMMAACDMQLLRIFIAEFEAEGGHRIGWETMLEHYRLCWCLLAVDVVDNPSIIWQSSIHTTPGQLRRVPSSEDPRIWHLPDVARGTLATVLNLAHLWKRLDMPGFFAEWRKAHPG
;
A
#
# COMPACT_ATOMS: atom_id res chain seq x y z
N SER A 1 13.72 -5.26 10.85
CA SER A 1 12.41 -4.67 10.49
C SER A 1 12.64 -3.44 9.63
N GLY A 2 11.62 -2.95 8.92
CA GLY A 2 11.71 -1.72 8.11
C GLY A 2 12.01 -0.49 8.97
N ALA A 3 11.48 -0.46 10.20
CA ALA A 3 11.76 0.60 11.16
C ALA A 3 13.25 0.70 11.54
N ARG A 4 13.93 -0.44 11.74
CA ARG A 4 15.40 -0.48 11.95
C ARG A 4 16.15 0.08 10.75
N LEU A 5 15.81 -0.36 9.55
CA LEU A 5 16.42 0.11 8.31
C LEU A 5 16.32 1.64 8.20
N ALA A 6 15.12 2.17 8.43
CA ALA A 6 14.87 3.61 8.44
C ALA A 6 15.65 4.33 9.56
N ALA A 7 15.63 3.85 10.81
CA ALA A 7 16.32 4.51 11.92
C ALA A 7 17.84 4.56 11.72
N TRP A 8 18.40 3.47 11.21
CA TRP A 8 19.85 3.31 11.04
C TRP A 8 20.45 4.24 9.99
N CYS A 9 19.64 4.76 9.04
CA CYS A 9 20.12 5.78 8.11
C CYS A 9 20.29 7.16 8.77
N PHE A 10 19.58 7.46 9.87
CA PHE A 10 19.72 8.73 10.60
C PHE A 10 20.79 8.69 11.69
N ASN A 11 21.00 7.53 12.32
CA ASN A 11 21.94 7.40 13.44
C ASN A 11 23.36 6.98 13.02
N GLY A 12 23.61 6.82 11.72
CA GLY A 12 24.92 6.53 11.15
C GLY A 12 25.38 5.07 11.22
N ARG A 13 24.51 4.13 11.59
CA ARG A 13 24.85 2.68 11.66
C ARG A 13 25.18 2.07 10.30
N PHE A 14 24.74 2.67 9.20
CA PHE A 14 25.11 2.25 7.83
C PHE A 14 26.30 3.02 7.24
N GLY A 15 26.95 3.90 8.02
CA GLY A 15 27.88 4.89 7.49
C GLY A 15 27.19 6.23 7.23
N LYS A 16 28.00 7.29 7.06
CA LYS A 16 27.51 8.67 6.89
C LYS A 16 27.06 8.97 5.46
N ASP A 17 27.52 8.17 4.52
CA ASP A 17 27.35 8.28 3.08
C ASP A 17 26.16 7.48 2.55
N ILE A 18 25.46 6.71 3.39
CA ILE A 18 24.36 5.85 2.92
C ILE A 18 23.25 6.63 2.19
N LEU A 19 22.96 7.85 2.64
CA LEU A 19 21.96 8.73 2.02
C LEU A 19 22.49 9.35 0.71
N GLU A 20 23.81 9.45 0.54
CA GLU A 20 24.43 9.90 -0.72
C GLU A 20 24.47 8.75 -1.74
N ILE A 21 24.65 7.51 -1.28
CA ILE A 21 24.61 6.30 -2.12
C ILE A 21 23.19 6.05 -2.67
N PHE A 22 22.17 6.31 -1.85
CA PHE A 22 20.76 6.15 -2.22
C PHE A 22 20.04 7.50 -2.23
N PRO A 23 20.31 8.42 -3.18
CA PRO A 23 19.66 9.72 -3.17
C PRO A 23 18.13 9.57 -3.28
N PRO A 24 17.35 10.50 -2.69
CA PRO A 24 15.91 10.53 -2.91
C PRO A 24 15.62 10.75 -4.41
N PRO A 25 14.46 10.29 -4.91
CA PRO A 25 14.10 10.52 -6.30
C PRO A 25 14.05 12.03 -6.60
N GLU A 26 14.72 12.44 -7.69
CA GLU A 26 14.79 13.86 -8.10
C GLU A 26 13.40 14.46 -8.37
N GLN A 27 12.48 13.61 -8.85
CA GLN A 27 11.07 13.95 -9.00
C GLN A 27 10.22 12.80 -8.48
N PRO A 28 9.12 13.10 -7.78
CA PRO A 28 8.19 12.06 -7.40
C PRO A 28 7.62 11.37 -8.64
N PRO A 29 7.45 10.04 -8.62
CA PRO A 29 6.92 9.32 -9.77
C PRO A 29 5.50 9.80 -10.07
N MET A 30 5.21 10.13 -11.33
CA MET A 30 3.82 10.29 -11.75
C MET A 30 3.21 8.89 -11.91
N LEU A 31 2.09 8.65 -11.24
CA LEU A 31 1.31 7.44 -11.43
C LEU A 31 0.43 7.55 -12.67
N ASN A 32 -0.19 6.44 -13.03
CA ASN A 32 -0.97 6.33 -14.25
C ASN A 32 -2.11 7.37 -14.35
N THR A 33 -2.44 7.77 -15.58
CA THR A 33 -3.55 8.68 -15.88
C THR A 33 -4.75 7.93 -16.47
N GLY A 34 -5.86 8.63 -16.70
CA GLY A 34 -7.07 8.00 -17.27
C GLY A 34 -7.84 7.18 -16.25
N THR A 35 -7.89 7.66 -15.01
CA THR A 35 -8.46 6.94 -13.86
C THR A 35 -9.93 6.61 -14.04
N LYS A 36 -10.69 7.39 -14.80
CA LYS A 36 -12.12 7.13 -15.03
C LYS A 36 -12.40 5.72 -15.55
N THR A 37 -11.81 5.35 -16.69
CA THR A 37 -12.04 4.02 -17.32
C THR A 37 -11.57 2.90 -16.41
N ARG A 38 -10.47 3.12 -15.67
CA ARG A 38 -9.89 2.14 -14.76
C ARG A 38 -10.75 1.94 -13.52
N VAL A 39 -11.32 3.01 -12.96
CA VAL A 39 -12.32 2.93 -11.89
C VAL A 39 -13.56 2.17 -12.37
N GLU A 40 -14.05 2.42 -13.60
CA GLU A 40 -15.18 1.67 -14.15
C GLU A 40 -14.88 0.16 -14.24
N GLN A 41 -13.66 -0.22 -14.65
CA GLN A 41 -13.21 -1.62 -14.66
C GLN A 41 -13.10 -2.22 -13.26
N TYR A 42 -12.57 -1.46 -12.30
CA TYR A 42 -12.50 -1.84 -10.90
C TYR A 42 -13.88 -2.09 -10.30
N LEU A 43 -14.82 -1.17 -10.52
CA LEU A 43 -16.19 -1.33 -10.06
C LEU A 43 -16.89 -2.51 -10.73
N HIS A 44 -16.65 -2.73 -12.04
CA HIS A 44 -17.14 -3.92 -12.73
C HIS A 44 -16.61 -5.19 -12.07
N PHE A 45 -15.30 -5.28 -11.82
CA PHE A 45 -14.69 -6.42 -11.17
C PHE A 45 -15.34 -6.73 -9.80
N LEU A 46 -15.46 -5.71 -8.94
CA LEU A 46 -16.03 -5.91 -7.61
C LEU A 46 -17.52 -6.30 -7.63
N LYS A 47 -18.30 -5.69 -8.52
CA LYS A 47 -19.77 -5.85 -8.54
C LYS A 47 -20.23 -7.05 -9.34
N GLU A 48 -19.54 -7.34 -10.44
CA GLU A 48 -19.97 -8.36 -11.40
C GLU A 48 -19.20 -9.66 -11.21
N ASP A 49 -17.88 -9.60 -11.08
CA ASP A 49 -17.05 -10.81 -11.07
C ASP A 49 -16.93 -11.46 -9.70
N ILE A 50 -16.80 -10.65 -8.64
CA ILE A 50 -16.51 -11.14 -7.28
C ILE A 50 -17.42 -10.61 -6.16
N PRO A 51 -18.71 -10.26 -6.38
CA PRO A 51 -19.54 -9.68 -5.31
C PRO A 51 -19.70 -10.63 -4.11
N HIS A 52 -19.61 -11.95 -4.33
CA HIS A 52 -19.68 -13.00 -3.31
C HIS A 52 -18.41 -13.16 -2.48
N TRP A 53 -17.29 -12.51 -2.85
CA TRP A 53 -16.07 -12.47 -2.05
C TRP A 53 -16.04 -11.29 -1.08
N LEU A 54 -16.95 -10.33 -1.25
CA LEU A 54 -16.94 -9.08 -0.51
C LEU A 54 -17.96 -9.12 0.63
N PRO A 55 -17.65 -8.48 1.78
CA PRO A 55 -18.66 -8.25 2.80
C PRO A 55 -19.89 -7.54 2.24
N ALA A 56 -21.07 -7.95 2.73
CA ALA A 56 -22.33 -7.34 2.31
C ALA A 56 -22.32 -5.82 2.56
N GLY A 57 -22.64 -5.05 1.51
CA GLY A 57 -22.67 -3.59 1.58
C GLY A 57 -21.30 -2.92 1.59
N LEU A 58 -20.19 -3.63 1.31
CA LEU A 58 -18.89 -2.97 1.13
C LEU A 58 -18.92 -2.01 -0.07
N VAL A 59 -19.44 -2.50 -1.20
CA VAL A 59 -19.57 -1.76 -2.46
C VAL A 59 -21.03 -1.36 -2.64
N ASP A 60 -21.36 -0.17 -2.16
CA ASP A 60 -22.68 0.46 -2.31
C ASP A 60 -22.59 1.70 -3.23
N ALA A 61 -23.73 2.34 -3.52
CA ALA A 61 -23.76 3.49 -4.41
C ALA A 61 -22.89 4.66 -3.93
N THR A 62 -22.72 4.82 -2.61
CA THR A 62 -21.85 5.85 -2.02
C THR A 62 -20.39 5.50 -2.24
N PHE A 63 -19.99 4.24 -2.06
CA PHE A 63 -18.65 3.77 -2.40
C PHE A 63 -18.33 4.05 -3.87
N GLU A 64 -19.24 3.71 -4.79
CA GLU A 64 -19.05 3.92 -6.23
C GLU A 64 -18.83 5.40 -6.58
N SER A 65 -19.72 6.28 -6.11
CA SER A 65 -19.63 7.70 -6.43
C SER A 65 -18.39 8.34 -5.81
N THR A 66 -18.12 8.05 -4.54
CA THR A 66 -16.98 8.65 -3.82
C THR A 66 -15.63 8.13 -4.32
N LEU A 67 -15.53 6.84 -4.69
CA LEU A 67 -14.31 6.31 -5.32
C LEU A 67 -14.01 7.03 -6.63
N MET A 68 -15.02 7.16 -7.52
CA MET A 68 -14.85 7.85 -8.79
C MET A 68 -14.46 9.32 -8.61
N GLU A 69 -15.23 10.07 -7.82
CA GLU A 69 -15.00 11.50 -7.62
C GLU A 69 -13.65 11.78 -6.96
N THR A 70 -13.33 11.05 -5.89
CA THR A 70 -12.09 11.26 -5.14
C THR A 70 -10.88 10.87 -5.98
N LEU A 71 -10.89 9.74 -6.70
CA LEU A 71 -9.72 9.32 -7.46
C LEU A 71 -9.43 10.20 -8.68
N LEU A 72 -10.46 10.81 -9.28
CA LEU A 72 -10.26 11.84 -10.30
C LEU A 72 -9.59 13.10 -9.74
N GLU A 73 -9.90 13.48 -8.49
CA GLU A 73 -9.22 14.59 -7.83
C GLU A 73 -7.81 14.21 -7.35
N VAL A 74 -7.60 12.98 -6.87
CA VAL A 74 -6.27 12.47 -6.53
C VAL A 74 -5.37 12.44 -7.76
N GLU A 75 -5.87 11.99 -8.92
CA GLU A 75 -5.11 11.99 -10.18
C GLU A 75 -4.59 13.40 -10.53
N LYS A 76 -5.39 14.44 -10.30
CA LYS A 76 -5.01 15.84 -10.53
C LYS A 76 -4.02 16.35 -9.48
N ALA A 77 -4.16 15.90 -8.23
CA ALA A 77 -3.38 16.37 -7.09
C ALA A 77 -2.10 15.55 -6.83
N GLN A 78 -1.75 14.57 -7.67
CA GLN A 78 -0.60 13.68 -7.41
C GLN A 78 0.67 14.44 -7.04
N ARG A 79 1.00 15.50 -7.80
CA ARG A 79 2.19 16.31 -7.54
C ARG A 79 2.13 17.00 -6.18
N ASP A 80 0.98 17.54 -5.80
CA ASP A 80 0.78 18.20 -4.51
C ASP A 80 0.96 17.21 -3.37
N ILE A 81 0.36 16.01 -3.51
CA ILE A 81 0.46 14.93 -2.52
C ILE A 81 1.92 14.52 -2.34
N PHE A 82 2.63 14.23 -3.44
CA PHE A 82 4.04 13.88 -3.35
C PHE A 82 4.90 15.01 -2.79
N THR A 83 4.65 16.26 -3.20
CA THR A 83 5.38 17.42 -2.66
C THR A 83 5.18 17.52 -1.15
N CYS A 84 3.95 17.36 -0.67
CA CYS A 84 3.63 17.31 0.76
C CYS A 84 4.43 16.21 1.47
N MET A 85 4.32 14.95 1.01
CA MET A 85 4.98 13.82 1.67
C MET A 85 6.51 13.90 1.66
N TYR A 86 7.11 14.45 0.59
CA TYR A 86 8.57 14.60 0.47
C TYR A 86 9.11 15.91 1.07
N SER A 87 8.25 16.86 1.41
CA SER A 87 8.65 18.10 2.07
C SER A 87 9.02 17.87 3.54
N ASP A 88 8.36 16.92 4.20
CA ASP A 88 8.73 16.48 5.53
C ASP A 88 9.91 15.50 5.48
N LYS A 89 11.13 16.04 5.60
CA LYS A 89 12.37 15.26 5.60
C LYS A 89 12.49 14.31 6.79
N SER A 90 11.71 14.52 7.86
CA SER A 90 11.66 13.58 8.99
C SER A 90 10.97 12.27 8.58
N MET A 91 10.06 12.33 7.61
CA MET A 91 9.31 11.18 7.12
C MET A 91 9.94 10.44 5.94
N VAL A 92 11.16 10.83 5.52
CA VAL A 92 11.88 10.26 4.37
C VAL A 92 13.17 9.62 4.83
N GLY A 93 13.36 8.33 4.54
CA GLY A 93 14.59 7.61 4.87
C GLY A 93 14.82 6.41 3.97
N LEU A 94 15.83 5.61 4.27
CA LEU A 94 16.10 4.38 3.53
C LEU A 94 15.01 3.34 3.83
N VAL A 95 14.37 2.82 2.79
CA VAL A 95 13.23 1.89 2.88
C VAL A 95 13.42 0.71 1.92
N HIS A 96 12.76 -0.42 2.20
CA HIS A 96 12.91 -1.66 1.42
C HIS A 96 12.00 -1.72 0.18
N GLN A 97 10.79 -1.15 0.29
CA GLN A 97 9.71 -1.09 -0.70
C GLN A 97 9.16 -2.41 -1.23
N ASN A 98 9.51 -3.51 -0.57
CA ASN A 98 9.05 -4.84 -0.95
C ASN A 98 8.85 -5.74 0.30
N MET A 99 8.33 -5.18 1.39
CA MET A 99 8.21 -5.88 2.69
C MET A 99 7.04 -6.88 2.77
N GLN A 100 6.72 -7.52 1.65
CA GLN A 100 5.73 -8.59 1.61
C GLN A 100 6.27 -9.84 2.33
N SER A 101 5.37 -10.71 2.82
CA SER A 101 5.76 -11.85 3.67
C SER A 101 6.63 -12.90 2.96
N ASP A 102 6.55 -12.97 1.63
CA ASP A 102 7.40 -13.79 0.78
C ASP A 102 8.84 -13.27 0.65
N ASN A 103 9.07 -11.99 0.99
CA ASN A 103 10.41 -11.39 1.09
C ASN A 103 10.95 -11.34 2.52
N ALA A 104 10.26 -12.00 3.47
CA ALA A 104 10.75 -12.15 4.83
C ALA A 104 11.60 -13.42 4.98
N LEU A 105 12.82 -13.27 5.51
CA LEU A 105 13.69 -14.37 5.87
C LEU A 105 13.65 -14.58 7.38
N PHE A 106 13.30 -15.79 7.81
CA PHE A 106 13.30 -16.19 9.22
C PHE A 106 14.41 -17.21 9.47
N TRP A 107 15.16 -17.03 10.54
CA TRP A 107 16.17 -17.99 11.00
C TRP A 107 16.17 -18.08 12.52
N ARG A 108 16.94 -19.04 13.07
CA ARG A 108 17.19 -19.12 14.50
C ARG A 108 18.62 -18.69 14.79
N ASP A 109 18.80 -17.87 15.82
CA ASP A 109 20.13 -17.55 16.35
C ASP A 109 20.71 -18.73 17.16
N GLU A 110 21.94 -18.56 17.65
CA GLU A 110 22.66 -19.56 18.46
C GLU A 110 21.92 -19.93 19.76
N ALA A 111 21.11 -19.02 20.30
CA ALA A 111 20.29 -19.24 21.49
C ALA A 111 18.91 -19.87 21.16
N GLY A 112 18.63 -20.15 19.89
CA GLY A 112 17.36 -20.70 19.41
C GLY A 112 16.25 -19.66 19.21
N GLY A 113 16.54 -18.37 19.43
CA GLY A 113 15.62 -17.26 19.23
C GLY A 113 15.29 -17.06 17.76
N VAL A 114 14.02 -16.77 17.45
CA VAL A 114 13.59 -16.50 16.07
C VAL A 114 14.02 -15.09 15.69
N GLN A 115 14.76 -15.00 14.59
CA GLN A 115 15.20 -13.76 13.96
C GLN A 115 14.46 -13.56 12.64
N ALA A 116 14.35 -12.30 12.21
CA ALA A 116 13.70 -11.93 10.96
C ALA A 116 14.50 -10.84 10.24
N GLY A 117 14.49 -10.93 8.92
CA GLY A 117 15.16 -10.02 8.01
C GLY A 117 14.44 -9.99 6.67
N PHE A 118 14.99 -9.21 5.72
CA PHE A 118 14.44 -9.12 4.37
C PHE A 118 15.42 -9.66 3.34
N ILE A 119 14.86 -10.18 2.25
CA ILE A 119 15.54 -10.50 1.00
C ILE A 119 14.96 -9.62 -0.11
N ASP A 120 15.51 -9.73 -1.32
CA ASP A 120 15.07 -8.95 -2.49
C ASP A 120 15.18 -7.43 -2.29
N TRP A 121 16.42 -6.98 -2.08
CA TRP A 121 16.78 -5.59 -1.87
C TRP A 121 16.74 -4.74 -3.16
N GLY A 122 16.20 -5.27 -4.27
CA GLY A 122 16.22 -4.62 -5.58
C GLY A 122 15.44 -3.31 -5.68
N LYS A 123 14.52 -3.05 -4.72
CA LYS A 123 13.72 -1.81 -4.64
C LYS A 123 14.15 -0.86 -3.52
N VAL A 124 15.27 -1.15 -2.86
CA VAL A 124 15.75 -0.31 -1.76
C VAL A 124 16.15 1.06 -2.28
N LYS A 125 15.61 2.09 -1.64
CA LYS A 125 15.84 3.49 -1.99
C LYS A 125 15.45 4.41 -0.84
N GLN A 126 15.76 5.70 -0.97
CA GLN A 126 15.14 6.71 -0.12
C GLN A 126 13.70 6.98 -0.58
N ASP A 127 12.74 6.84 0.33
CA ASP A 127 11.34 7.16 0.11
C ASP A 127 10.66 7.48 1.45
N THR A 128 9.38 7.81 1.40
CA THR A 128 8.58 8.14 2.56
C THR A 128 8.22 6.87 3.36
N PHE A 129 8.15 6.97 4.70
CA PHE A 129 7.73 5.84 5.52
C PHE A 129 6.28 5.43 5.26
N GLY A 130 5.43 6.38 4.88
CA GLY A 130 4.06 6.09 4.44
C GLY A 130 4.05 5.15 3.23
N TRP A 131 4.93 5.38 2.25
CA TRP A 131 5.04 4.57 1.05
C TRP A 131 5.57 3.18 1.37
N GLU A 132 6.60 3.09 2.22
CA GLU A 132 7.16 1.82 2.70
C GLU A 132 6.10 0.93 3.36
N LEU A 133 5.26 1.52 4.22
CA LEU A 133 4.23 0.79 4.95
C LEU A 133 3.05 0.44 4.05
N ALA A 134 2.59 1.37 3.21
CA ALA A 134 1.52 1.08 2.26
C ALA A 134 1.94 -0.02 1.26
N CYS A 135 3.11 0.09 0.65
CA CYS A 135 3.68 -0.94 -0.22
C CYS A 135 4.21 -2.18 0.53
N GLY A 136 4.39 -2.14 1.84
CA GLY A 136 4.68 -3.36 2.62
C GLY A 136 3.41 -4.19 2.84
N PHE A 137 2.28 -3.52 3.07
CA PHE A 137 1.06 -4.15 3.58
C PHE A 137 0.00 -4.40 2.52
N TYR A 138 0.10 -3.76 1.35
CA TYR A 138 -0.95 -3.81 0.32
C TYR A 138 -1.27 -5.21 -0.21
N ALA A 139 -0.38 -6.20 -0.05
CA ALA A 139 -0.60 -7.58 -0.47
C ALA A 139 -1.01 -8.56 0.65
N ILE A 140 -1.30 -8.07 1.88
CA ILE A 140 -1.78 -8.92 2.97
C ILE A 140 -3.14 -9.52 2.61
N GLN A 141 -3.32 -10.82 2.86
CA GLN A 141 -4.60 -11.53 2.71
C GLN A 141 -4.92 -12.35 3.97
N PRO A 142 -6.21 -12.50 4.31
CA PRO A 142 -7.37 -11.84 3.69
C PRO A 142 -7.50 -10.36 4.14
N PRO A 143 -8.34 -9.53 3.49
CA PRO A 143 -8.43 -8.09 3.81
C PRO A 143 -8.79 -7.76 5.26
N GLU A 144 -9.50 -8.66 5.94
CA GLU A 144 -9.83 -8.56 7.36
C GLU A 144 -8.57 -8.59 8.22
N MET A 145 -7.53 -9.33 7.81
CA MET A 145 -6.23 -9.33 8.49
C MET A 145 -5.59 -7.95 8.39
N MET A 146 -5.57 -7.36 7.18
CA MET A 146 -5.07 -6.01 6.96
C MET A 146 -5.83 -4.99 7.81
N ALA A 147 -7.17 -5.07 7.84
CA ALA A 147 -8.01 -4.20 8.64
C ALA A 147 -7.79 -4.34 10.16
N ALA A 148 -7.40 -5.52 10.62
CA ALA A 148 -7.11 -5.80 12.02
C ALA A 148 -5.72 -5.32 12.46
N CYS A 149 -4.73 -5.33 11.55
CA CYS A 149 -3.34 -5.08 11.94
C CYS A 149 -2.77 -3.73 11.52
N ASP A 150 -3.30 -3.05 10.50
CA ASP A 150 -2.61 -1.90 9.90
C ASP A 150 -2.27 -0.77 10.89
N MET A 151 -3.24 -0.32 11.70
CA MET A 151 -3.00 0.72 12.71
C MET A 151 -2.01 0.27 13.78
N GLN A 152 -2.01 -1.02 14.13
CA GLN A 152 -1.04 -1.58 15.08
C GLN A 152 0.36 -1.62 14.48
N LEU A 153 0.49 -2.00 13.20
CA LEU A 153 1.75 -2.03 12.48
C LEU A 153 2.36 -0.62 12.34
N LEU A 154 1.54 0.41 12.08
CA LEU A 154 2.01 1.80 12.09
C LEU A 154 2.59 2.19 13.46
N ARG A 155 1.91 1.81 14.57
CA ARG A 155 2.40 2.08 15.93
C ARG A 155 3.68 1.32 16.26
N ILE A 156 3.77 0.05 15.84
CA ILE A 156 4.98 -0.76 16.01
C ILE A 156 6.14 -0.13 15.23
N PHE A 157 5.90 0.32 13.99
CA PHE A 157 6.93 1.00 13.21
C PHE A 157 7.45 2.25 13.93
N ILE A 158 6.55 3.13 14.41
CA ILE A 158 6.94 4.34 15.14
C ILE A 158 7.75 3.99 16.39
N ALA A 159 7.27 3.04 17.19
CA ALA A 159 7.92 2.64 18.44
C ALA A 159 9.30 2.01 18.20
N GLU A 160 9.43 1.12 17.21
CA GLU A 160 10.71 0.52 16.84
C GLU A 160 11.67 1.55 16.24
N PHE A 161 11.17 2.47 15.41
CA PHE A 161 11.99 3.52 14.81
C PHE A 161 12.64 4.39 15.90
N GLU A 162 11.84 4.84 16.88
CA GLU A 162 12.32 5.62 18.02
C GLU A 162 13.28 4.80 18.91
N ALA A 163 12.94 3.54 19.23
CA ALA A 163 13.78 2.66 20.04
C ALA A 163 15.15 2.37 19.40
N GLU A 164 15.24 2.43 18.08
CA GLU A 164 16.47 2.22 17.32
C GLU A 164 17.25 3.52 17.07
N GLY A 165 16.86 4.62 17.73
CA GLY A 165 17.54 5.91 17.66
C GLY A 165 17.09 6.81 16.51
N GLY A 166 15.95 6.51 15.89
CA GLY A 166 15.23 7.46 15.05
C GLY A 166 14.67 8.63 15.85
N HIS A 167 14.31 9.71 15.16
CA HIS A 167 13.64 10.84 15.80
C HIS A 167 12.18 10.50 16.13
N ARG A 168 11.53 11.32 16.95
CA ARG A 168 10.13 11.11 17.31
C ARG A 168 9.20 11.44 16.13
N ILE A 169 8.36 10.48 15.74
CA ILE A 169 7.31 10.67 14.73
C ILE A 169 5.95 10.80 15.42
N GLY A 170 5.17 11.82 15.02
CA GLY A 170 3.79 11.99 15.48
C GLY A 170 2.84 10.96 14.86
N TRP A 171 1.87 10.48 15.64
CA TRP A 171 0.87 9.53 15.15
C TRP A 171 0.06 10.10 13.99
N GLU A 172 -0.36 11.36 14.12
CA GLU A 172 -1.16 12.07 13.13
C GLU A 172 -0.38 12.24 11.81
N THR A 173 0.90 12.61 11.89
CA THR A 173 1.80 12.73 10.73
C THR A 173 1.96 11.40 10.01
N MET A 174 2.24 10.31 10.75
CA MET A 174 2.35 8.97 10.15
C MET A 174 1.04 8.55 9.48
N LEU A 175 -0.09 8.76 10.13
CA LEU A 175 -1.40 8.38 9.61
C LEU A 175 -1.77 9.20 8.35
N GLU A 176 -1.45 10.49 8.32
CA GLU A 176 -1.64 11.33 7.14
C GLU A 176 -0.82 10.82 5.96
N HIS A 177 0.49 10.62 6.13
CA HIS A 177 1.37 10.09 5.08
C HIS A 177 0.90 8.72 4.58
N TYR A 178 0.52 7.83 5.49
CA TYR A 178 0.00 6.51 5.14
C TYR A 178 -1.28 6.58 4.29
N ARG A 179 -2.22 7.47 4.65
CA ARG A 179 -3.45 7.68 3.86
C ARG A 179 -3.17 8.34 2.52
N LEU A 180 -2.30 9.34 2.45
CA LEU A 180 -1.88 9.93 1.17
C LEU A 180 -1.27 8.89 0.23
N CYS A 181 -0.46 7.97 0.76
CA CYS A 181 0.06 6.85 -0.02
C CYS A 181 -1.06 5.93 -0.53
N TRP A 182 -2.06 5.63 0.28
CA TRP A 182 -3.23 4.85 -0.18
C TRP A 182 -4.08 5.57 -1.22
N CYS A 183 -4.23 6.89 -1.13
CA CYS A 183 -4.86 7.68 -2.20
C CYS A 183 -4.10 7.50 -3.52
N LEU A 184 -2.78 7.66 -3.49
CA LEU A 184 -1.92 7.51 -4.66
C LEU A 184 -1.96 6.08 -5.21
N LEU A 185 -1.75 5.07 -4.36
CA LEU A 185 -1.81 3.67 -4.77
C LEU A 185 -3.15 3.30 -5.40
N ALA A 186 -4.26 3.85 -4.88
CA ALA A 186 -5.58 3.60 -5.44
C ALA A 186 -5.67 3.98 -6.94
N VAL A 187 -4.96 5.02 -7.39
CA VAL A 187 -4.91 5.42 -8.81
C VAL A 187 -4.31 4.32 -9.69
N ASP A 188 -3.35 3.54 -9.19
CA ASP A 188 -2.77 2.42 -9.92
C ASP A 188 -3.60 1.15 -9.76
N VAL A 189 -4.04 0.87 -8.53
CA VAL A 189 -4.71 -0.37 -8.17
C VAL A 189 -6.06 -0.55 -8.87
N VAL A 190 -6.73 0.53 -9.25
CA VAL A 190 -7.98 0.40 -10.03
C VAL A 190 -7.76 -0.23 -11.41
N ASP A 191 -6.53 -0.27 -11.93
CA ASP A 191 -6.20 -0.94 -13.20
C ASP A 191 -5.92 -2.44 -13.05
N ASN A 192 -5.60 -2.88 -11.83
CA ASN A 192 -5.17 -4.24 -11.50
C ASN A 192 -6.13 -5.38 -11.92
N PRO A 193 -7.47 -5.18 -11.98
CA PRO A 193 -8.36 -6.21 -12.54
C PRO A 193 -7.95 -6.68 -13.93
N SER A 194 -7.37 -5.81 -14.76
CA SER A 194 -6.90 -6.17 -16.11
C SER A 194 -5.83 -7.28 -16.09
N ILE A 195 -4.92 -7.24 -15.11
CA ILE A 195 -3.89 -8.25 -14.89
C ILE A 195 -4.54 -9.56 -14.43
N ILE A 196 -5.47 -9.48 -13.47
CA ILE A 196 -6.16 -10.66 -12.91
C ILE A 196 -6.93 -11.39 -14.03
N TRP A 197 -7.70 -10.68 -14.84
CA TRP A 197 -8.48 -11.26 -15.95
C TRP A 197 -7.62 -12.01 -16.98
N GLN A 198 -6.36 -11.62 -17.14
CA GLN A 198 -5.43 -12.22 -18.10
C GLN A 198 -4.59 -13.36 -17.50
N SER A 199 -4.67 -13.57 -16.18
CA SER A 199 -3.77 -14.49 -15.47
C SER A 199 -4.15 -15.97 -15.60
N SER A 200 -5.41 -16.29 -15.89
CA SER A 200 -5.89 -17.67 -16.02
C SER A 200 -7.25 -17.73 -16.72
N ILE A 201 -7.60 -18.90 -17.27
CA ILE A 201 -8.95 -19.17 -17.78
C ILE A 201 -10.03 -19.00 -16.70
N HIS A 202 -9.68 -19.24 -15.43
CA HIS A 202 -10.60 -19.17 -14.29
C HIS A 202 -10.84 -17.74 -13.82
N THR A 203 -9.96 -16.81 -14.19
CA THR A 203 -10.03 -15.43 -13.75
C THR A 203 -10.67 -14.52 -14.79
N THR A 204 -11.03 -15.00 -15.98
CA THR A 204 -11.71 -14.19 -17.00
C THR A 204 -13.07 -13.64 -16.53
N PRO A 205 -13.55 -12.51 -17.10
CA PRO A 205 -14.85 -11.95 -16.75
C PRO A 205 -15.97 -12.99 -16.81
N GLY A 206 -16.75 -13.08 -15.73
CA GLY A 206 -17.81 -14.07 -15.55
C GLY A 206 -17.38 -15.48 -15.13
N GLN A 207 -16.12 -15.91 -15.30
CA GLN A 207 -15.65 -17.18 -14.73
C GLN A 207 -15.38 -17.07 -13.22
N LEU A 208 -14.93 -15.90 -12.76
CA LEU A 208 -14.70 -15.61 -11.34
C LEU A 208 -15.96 -15.80 -10.48
N ARG A 209 -17.15 -15.56 -11.05
CA ARG A 209 -18.44 -15.85 -10.38
C ARG A 209 -18.61 -17.31 -9.97
N ARG A 210 -17.87 -18.23 -10.61
CA ARG A 210 -17.89 -19.67 -10.33
C ARG A 210 -16.77 -20.10 -9.37
N VAL A 211 -15.99 -19.15 -8.88
CA VAL A 211 -14.91 -19.37 -7.92
C VAL A 211 -15.41 -18.93 -6.54
N PRO A 212 -15.68 -19.85 -5.59
CA PRO A 212 -16.36 -19.53 -4.34
C PRO A 212 -15.68 -18.48 -3.46
N SER A 213 -14.35 -18.45 -3.43
CA SER A 213 -13.59 -17.51 -2.60
C SER A 213 -12.25 -17.15 -3.25
N SER A 214 -11.61 -16.09 -2.76
CA SER A 214 -10.23 -15.73 -3.11
C SER A 214 -9.19 -16.76 -2.67
N GLU A 215 -9.56 -17.70 -1.79
CA GLU A 215 -8.72 -18.79 -1.30
C GLU A 215 -8.86 -20.08 -2.13
N ASP A 216 -9.74 -20.09 -3.13
CA ASP A 216 -9.93 -21.25 -3.99
C ASP A 216 -8.59 -21.65 -4.68
N PRO A 217 -8.25 -22.95 -4.80
CA PRO A 217 -7.01 -23.39 -5.44
C PRO A 217 -6.79 -22.83 -6.85
N ARG A 218 -7.86 -22.53 -7.59
CA ARG A 218 -7.79 -21.90 -8.93
C ARG A 218 -7.22 -20.48 -8.88
N ILE A 219 -7.31 -19.81 -7.73
CA ILE A 219 -6.73 -18.50 -7.44
C ILE A 219 -5.35 -18.65 -6.78
N TRP A 220 -5.22 -19.58 -5.83
CA TRP A 220 -3.96 -19.79 -5.12
C TRP A 220 -2.79 -20.18 -6.04
N HIS A 221 -3.08 -20.92 -7.11
CA HIS A 221 -2.08 -21.34 -8.10
C HIS A 221 -1.84 -20.31 -9.22
N LEU A 222 -2.41 -19.11 -9.13
CA LEU A 222 -2.05 -18.03 -10.05
C LEU A 222 -0.58 -17.64 -9.85
N PRO A 223 0.08 -17.09 -10.88
CA PRO A 223 1.39 -16.46 -10.72
C PRO A 223 1.37 -15.45 -9.56
N ASP A 224 2.48 -15.36 -8.81
CA ASP A 224 2.54 -14.53 -7.59
C ASP A 224 2.12 -13.08 -7.84
N VAL A 225 2.48 -12.52 -8.99
CA VAL A 225 2.05 -11.18 -9.44
C VAL A 225 0.53 -11.05 -9.40
N ALA A 226 -0.21 -12.02 -9.95
CA ALA A 226 -1.66 -11.98 -10.02
C ALA A 226 -2.32 -12.17 -8.65
N ARG A 227 -1.73 -13.02 -7.79
CA ARG A 227 -2.22 -13.25 -6.42
C ARG A 227 -2.05 -12.01 -5.54
N GLY A 228 -0.86 -11.39 -5.56
CA GLY A 228 -0.60 -10.13 -4.85
C GLY A 228 -1.44 -8.97 -5.40
N THR A 229 -1.67 -8.96 -6.72
CA THR A 229 -2.56 -8.00 -7.38
C THR A 229 -4.01 -8.12 -6.89
N LEU A 230 -4.51 -9.36 -6.75
CA LEU A 230 -5.84 -9.60 -6.18
C LEU A 230 -5.95 -9.13 -4.72
N ALA A 231 -4.94 -9.43 -3.89
CA ALA A 231 -4.88 -8.93 -2.51
C ALA A 231 -5.03 -7.41 -2.47
N THR A 232 -4.33 -6.73 -3.36
CA THR A 232 -4.32 -5.27 -3.43
C THR A 232 -5.69 -4.71 -3.82
N VAL A 233 -6.34 -5.31 -4.82
CA VAL A 233 -7.69 -4.92 -5.25
C VAL A 233 -8.68 -5.04 -4.10
N LEU A 234 -8.63 -6.14 -3.35
CA LEU A 234 -9.51 -6.38 -2.21
C LEU A 234 -9.20 -5.46 -1.03
N ASN A 235 -7.92 -5.23 -0.74
CA ASN A 235 -7.47 -4.33 0.32
C ASN A 235 -7.88 -2.89 0.03
N LEU A 236 -7.77 -2.42 -1.21
CA LEU A 236 -8.25 -1.09 -1.58
C LEU A 236 -9.71 -0.90 -1.20
N ALA A 237 -10.61 -1.82 -1.58
CA ALA A 237 -12.04 -1.69 -1.27
C ALA A 237 -12.30 -1.59 0.24
N HIS A 238 -11.64 -2.45 1.03
CA HIS A 238 -11.79 -2.47 2.49
C HIS A 238 -11.24 -1.20 3.15
N LEU A 239 -10.03 -0.80 2.78
CA LEU A 239 -9.36 0.37 3.35
C LEU A 239 -10.05 1.66 2.95
N TRP A 240 -10.53 1.74 1.70
CA TRP A 240 -11.21 2.92 1.18
C TRP A 240 -12.39 3.34 2.05
N LYS A 241 -13.23 2.36 2.42
CA LYS A 241 -14.39 2.58 3.29
C LYS A 241 -13.98 2.74 4.76
N ARG A 242 -13.13 1.85 5.28
CA ARG A 242 -12.79 1.83 6.72
C ARG A 242 -12.00 3.06 7.16
N LEU A 243 -11.11 3.56 6.32
CA LEU A 243 -10.27 4.72 6.63
C LEU A 243 -10.92 6.05 6.25
N ASP A 244 -12.16 6.03 5.74
CA ASP A 244 -12.85 7.19 5.18
C ASP A 244 -11.93 7.98 4.23
N MET A 245 -11.38 7.29 3.24
CA MET A 245 -10.44 7.89 2.28
C MET A 245 -11.04 9.10 1.54
N PRO A 246 -12.33 9.09 1.13
CA PRO A 246 -12.97 10.27 0.56
C PRO A 246 -13.01 11.47 1.52
N GLY A 247 -13.48 11.26 2.76
CA GLY A 247 -13.55 12.31 3.76
C GLY A 247 -12.17 12.86 4.11
N PHE A 248 -11.19 11.97 4.33
CA PHE A 248 -9.80 12.35 4.56
C PHE A 248 -9.24 13.21 3.43
N PHE A 249 -9.37 12.76 2.17
CA PHE A 249 -8.78 13.48 1.05
C PHE A 249 -9.45 14.83 0.82
N ALA A 250 -10.78 14.91 1.00
CA ALA A 250 -11.50 16.17 0.92
C ALA A 250 -11.00 17.20 1.95
N GLU A 251 -10.78 16.79 3.20
CA GLU A 251 -10.20 17.68 4.22
C GLU A 251 -8.75 18.04 3.92
N TRP A 252 -7.94 17.07 3.49
CA TRP A 252 -6.55 17.34 3.10
C TRP A 252 -6.46 18.37 1.96
N ARG A 253 -7.32 18.26 0.95
CA ARG A 253 -7.39 19.24 -0.16
C ARG A 253 -7.83 20.63 0.27
N LYS A 254 -8.73 20.75 1.24
CA LYS A 254 -9.12 22.05 1.81
C LYS A 254 -7.95 22.72 2.55
N ALA A 255 -7.13 21.93 3.24
CA ALA A 255 -5.95 22.42 3.95
C ALA A 255 -4.77 22.75 3.01
N HIS A 256 -4.73 22.15 1.83
CA HIS A 256 -3.67 22.32 0.83
C HIS A 256 -4.25 22.77 -0.53
N PRO A 257 -4.83 23.98 -0.62
CA PRO A 257 -5.24 24.54 -1.90
C PRO A 257 -3.96 24.81 -2.71
N GLY A 258 -3.74 24.01 -3.76
CA GLY A 258 -2.63 24.17 -4.69
C GLY A 258 -2.61 25.52 -5.39
#